data_AF-K9TGG9-F1
#
_entry.id   AF-K9TGG9-F1
#
_cell.length_a   1.000
_cell.length_b   1.000
_cell.length_c   1.000
_cell.angle_alpha   90.00
_cell.angle_beta   90.00
_cell.angle_gamma   90.00
#
_symmetry.space_group_name_H-M   'P 1'
#
loop_
_entity.id
_entity.type
_entity.pdbx_description
1 polymer ?
#
loop_
_entity_poly.entity_id
_entity_poly.type
_entity_poly.pdbx_seq_one_letter_code
_entity_poly.pdbx_strand_id
1 'polypeptide(L)'
;MSINSSVASPLRLIDPQISLSSQTRKLIIPEQFNSKEILPLKADHIWKIETGVVRSMTWNPEGKVITLGFWGEGDLVGNPLSQMNPYQLECLTPVEVSEISPSSYLQPALLVHAWKSEKFLSIIHQISVTDRFLSLLEWLSEEFGHPLANNQGKLINLRMTHQDFADTIGSSRVTITRLLSNFEQAGIIERFCNRHQHKLSNLCHLLCRQSLIFKG
;
A
#
# COMPACT_ATOMS: atom_id res chain seq x y z
N MET A 1 16.79 -25.55 -20.34
CA MET A 1 17.08 -24.15 -20.69
C MET A 1 16.60 -23.30 -19.54
N SER A 2 17.52 -22.98 -18.63
CA SER A 2 17.22 -22.24 -17.40
C SER A 2 17.43 -20.76 -17.67
N ILE A 3 16.36 -19.98 -17.58
CA ILE A 3 16.43 -18.51 -17.66
C ILE A 3 16.43 -18.02 -16.22
N ASN A 4 17.61 -17.67 -15.70
CA ASN A 4 17.73 -16.92 -14.46
C ASN A 4 17.22 -15.50 -14.71
N SER A 5 16.11 -15.11 -14.08
CA SER A 5 15.64 -13.72 -14.05
C SER A 5 15.81 -13.14 -12.64
N SER A 6 17.05 -12.86 -12.27
CA SER A 6 17.33 -11.83 -11.26
C SER A 6 17.31 -10.49 -11.98
N VAL A 7 16.12 -9.89 -12.05
CA VAL A 7 15.97 -8.49 -12.44
C VAL A 7 15.70 -7.73 -11.15
N ALA A 8 16.75 -7.12 -10.59
CA ALA A 8 16.61 -6.17 -9.52
C ALA A 8 15.65 -5.04 -9.95
N SER A 9 14.76 -4.62 -9.06
CA SER A 9 13.75 -3.57 -9.31
C SER A 9 14.39 -2.30 -9.88
N PRO A 10 13.84 -1.69 -10.96
CA PRO A 10 14.40 -0.48 -11.58
C PRO A 10 14.30 0.79 -10.72
N LEU A 11 13.74 0.71 -9.52
CA LEU A 11 13.20 1.85 -8.75
C LEU A 11 14.25 2.66 -7.94
N ARG A 12 15.52 2.70 -8.34
CA ARG A 12 16.55 3.48 -7.60
C ARG A 12 17.35 4.48 -8.42
N LEU A 13 16.88 4.87 -9.60
CA LEU A 13 17.56 5.87 -10.43
C LEU A 13 16.65 7.04 -10.80
N ILE A 14 16.23 7.79 -9.79
CA ILE A 14 15.92 9.21 -9.98
C ILE A 14 16.64 9.94 -8.85
N ASP A 15 17.84 10.39 -9.14
CA ASP A 15 18.60 11.30 -8.28
C ASP A 15 18.33 12.73 -8.80
N PRO A 16 17.44 13.51 -8.16
CA PRO A 16 17.09 14.82 -8.67
C PRO A 16 18.07 15.84 -8.09
N GLN A 17 19.31 15.84 -8.59
CA GLN A 17 20.13 17.06 -8.56
C GLN A 17 19.60 18.02 -9.63
N ILE A 18 18.40 18.57 -9.40
CA ILE A 18 17.84 19.66 -10.20
C ILE A 18 18.21 20.96 -9.47
N SER A 19 18.96 21.79 -10.19
CA SER A 19 19.53 23.07 -9.78
C SER A 19 18.57 23.94 -8.96
N LEU A 20 18.98 24.23 -7.72
CA LEU A 20 18.34 25.19 -6.83
C LEU A 20 18.47 26.61 -7.41
N SER A 21 17.43 27.07 -8.10
CA SER A 21 17.18 28.51 -8.27
C SER A 21 16.24 28.99 -7.16
N SER A 22 16.84 29.74 -6.24
CA SER A 22 16.31 30.74 -5.31
C SER A 22 14.79 31.03 -5.34
N GLN A 23 13.96 30.12 -4.82
CA GLN A 23 12.62 30.47 -4.35
C GLN A 23 12.45 29.99 -2.92
N THR A 24 12.05 30.92 -2.06
CA THR A 24 11.96 30.88 -0.61
C THR A 24 11.56 29.49 -0.08
N ARG A 25 12.50 28.78 0.58
CA ARG A 25 12.20 27.56 1.35
C ARG A 25 11.23 27.92 2.46
N LYS A 26 9.93 27.87 2.18
CA LYS A 26 8.92 27.72 3.22
C LYS A 26 9.28 26.42 3.94
N LEU A 27 9.47 26.46 5.25
CA LEU A 27 9.68 25.26 6.05
C LEU A 27 8.44 24.38 5.86
N ILE A 28 8.52 23.35 5.04
CA ILE A 28 7.46 22.36 4.89
C ILE A 28 7.59 21.49 6.14
N ILE A 29 6.75 21.75 7.13
CA ILE A 29 6.69 20.94 8.35
C ILE A 29 5.84 19.72 7.98
N PRO A 30 6.37 18.49 8.04
CA PRO A 30 5.60 17.30 7.73
C PRO A 30 4.40 17.19 8.69
N GLU A 31 3.22 16.96 8.11
CA GLU A 31 2.02 16.61 8.87
C GLU A 31 2.01 15.10 9.15
N GLN A 32 1.55 14.71 10.35
CA GLN A 32 1.51 13.32 10.77
C GLN A 32 0.06 12.85 10.93
N PHE A 33 -0.21 11.64 10.43
CA PHE A 33 -1.52 11.01 10.51
C PHE A 33 -1.38 9.59 11.07
N ASN A 34 -2.31 9.19 11.93
CA ASN A 34 -2.33 7.83 12.46
C ASN A 34 -2.90 6.84 11.44
N SER A 35 -2.56 5.57 11.62
CA SER A 35 -3.18 4.49 10.85
C SER A 35 -4.71 4.47 11.04
N LYS A 36 -5.43 4.33 9.92
CA LYS A 36 -6.89 4.45 9.73
C LYS A 36 -7.44 5.88 9.67
N GLU A 37 -6.61 6.92 9.79
CA GLU A 37 -7.04 8.28 9.48
C GLU A 37 -7.13 8.51 7.97
N ILE A 38 -7.90 9.52 7.58
CA ILE A 38 -8.08 9.92 6.19
C ILE A 38 -7.25 11.18 5.94
N LEU A 39 -6.38 11.15 4.92
CA LEU A 39 -5.68 12.36 4.49
C LEU A 39 -6.69 13.35 3.89
N PRO A 40 -6.70 14.61 4.34
CA PRO A 40 -7.62 15.61 3.83
C PRO A 40 -7.32 15.90 2.37
N LEU A 41 -8.38 15.89 1.55
CA LEU A 41 -8.32 16.26 0.14
C LEU A 41 -8.71 17.73 -0.02
N LYS A 42 -7.84 18.50 -0.67
CA LYS A 42 -8.11 19.88 -1.08
C LYS A 42 -7.94 19.98 -2.60
N ALA A 43 -8.67 20.89 -3.24
CA ALA A 43 -8.75 20.98 -4.70
C ALA A 43 -7.37 21.07 -5.37
N ASP A 44 -6.49 21.92 -4.84
CA ASP A 44 -5.21 22.27 -5.47
C ASP A 44 -3.98 21.75 -4.70
N HIS A 45 -4.15 20.77 -3.82
CA HIS A 45 -3.06 20.28 -2.96
C HIS A 45 -2.68 18.85 -3.32
N ILE A 46 -1.39 18.58 -3.27
CA ILE A 46 -0.81 17.24 -3.37
C ILE A 46 0.01 17.00 -2.11
N TRP A 47 -0.14 15.81 -1.55
CA TRP A 47 0.69 15.29 -0.48
C TRP A 47 1.82 14.47 -1.08
N LYS A 48 3.05 14.73 -0.64
CA LYS A 48 4.15 13.79 -0.78
C LYS A 48 4.22 12.95 0.48
N ILE A 49 4.20 11.64 0.32
CA ILE A 49 4.38 10.72 1.43
C ILE A 49 5.89 10.68 1.76
N GLU A 50 6.25 11.18 2.93
CA GLU A 50 7.63 11.10 3.42
C GLU A 50 7.88 9.76 4.10
N THR A 51 6.90 9.25 4.84
CA THR A 51 6.95 7.89 5.40
C THR A 51 5.56 7.27 5.50
N GLY A 52 5.51 5.94 5.53
CA GLY A 52 4.27 5.17 5.69
C GLY A 52 3.59 4.80 4.39
N VAL A 53 2.38 4.24 4.49
CA VAL A 53 1.61 3.71 3.37
C VAL A 53 0.17 4.22 3.41
N VAL A 54 -0.32 4.65 2.25
CA VAL A 54 -1.67 5.18 2.03
C VAL A 54 -2.38 4.33 0.99
N ARG A 55 -3.67 4.07 1.20
CA ARG A 55 -4.57 3.44 0.23
C ARG A 55 -5.51 4.47 -0.36
N SER A 56 -5.61 4.53 -1.69
CA SER A 56 -6.66 5.30 -2.35
C SER A 56 -7.89 4.43 -2.60
N MET A 57 -9.07 5.00 -2.40
CA MET A 57 -10.33 4.26 -2.55
C MET A 57 -11.48 5.12 -3.07
N THR A 58 -12.48 4.45 -3.62
CA THR A 58 -13.77 5.00 -4.04
C THR A 58 -14.89 4.03 -3.65
N TRP A 59 -16.14 4.37 -3.98
CA TRP A 59 -17.30 3.54 -3.71
C TRP A 59 -18.07 3.30 -5.01
N ASN A 60 -18.58 2.09 -5.17
CA ASN A 60 -19.53 1.79 -6.23
C ASN A 60 -20.94 2.29 -5.86
N PRO A 61 -21.93 2.25 -6.78
CA PRO A 61 -23.30 2.69 -6.49
C PRO A 61 -23.98 1.96 -5.32
N GLU A 62 -23.57 0.72 -5.03
CA GLU A 62 -24.07 -0.07 -3.90
C GLU A 62 -23.37 0.25 -2.57
N GLY A 63 -22.43 1.20 -2.55
CA GLY A 63 -21.67 1.58 -1.36
C GLY A 63 -20.55 0.60 -0.99
N LYS A 64 -20.16 -0.31 -1.89
CA LYS A 64 -18.99 -1.17 -1.71
C LYS A 64 -17.71 -0.39 -2.00
N VAL A 65 -16.73 -0.52 -1.11
CA VAL A 65 -15.39 0.07 -1.28
C VAL A 65 -14.68 -0.58 -2.47
N ILE A 66 -14.07 0.25 -3.32
CA ILE A 66 -13.17 -0.14 -4.38
C ILE A 66 -11.80 0.47 -4.07
N THR A 67 -10.79 -0.37 -3.89
CA THR A 67 -9.40 0.08 -3.80
C THR A 67 -8.92 0.52 -5.19
N LEU A 68 -8.31 1.70 -5.27
CA LEU A 68 -7.76 2.26 -6.51
C LEU A 68 -6.25 2.11 -6.60
N GLY A 69 -5.55 2.05 -5.47
CA GLY A 69 -4.10 1.90 -5.43
C GLY A 69 -3.52 1.99 -4.02
N PHE A 70 -2.21 1.71 -3.94
CA PHE A 70 -1.40 1.79 -2.73
C PHE A 70 -0.18 2.65 -3.00
N TRP A 71 0.15 3.52 -2.05
CA TRP A 71 1.12 4.59 -2.18
C TRP A 71 2.03 4.60 -0.96
N GLY A 72 3.34 4.73 -1.15
CA GLY A 72 4.33 4.71 -0.09
C GLY A 72 5.27 5.91 -0.16
N GLU A 73 6.39 5.80 0.56
CA GLU A 73 7.45 6.81 0.60
C GLU A 73 7.87 7.28 -0.81
N GLY A 74 7.87 8.60 -1.00
CA GLY A 74 8.19 9.26 -2.26
C GLY A 74 7.00 9.45 -3.21
N ASP A 75 5.93 8.68 -3.06
CA ASP A 75 4.74 8.83 -3.90
C ASP A 75 3.99 10.13 -3.59
N LEU A 76 3.37 10.68 -4.63
CA LEU A 76 2.46 11.82 -4.53
C LEU A 76 1.01 11.37 -4.59
N VAL A 77 0.17 11.90 -3.71
CA VAL A 77 -1.27 11.59 -3.66
C VAL A 77 -2.08 12.86 -3.43
N GLY A 78 -3.32 12.91 -3.92
CA GLY A 78 -4.19 14.07 -3.76
C GLY A 78 -5.23 14.19 -4.85
N ASN A 79 -6.11 15.18 -4.71
CA ASN A 79 -7.21 15.39 -5.64
C ASN A 79 -6.76 15.71 -7.08
N PRO A 80 -5.68 16.48 -7.34
CA PRO A 80 -5.21 16.73 -8.71
C PRO A 80 -4.80 15.47 -9.50
N LEU A 81 -4.60 14.33 -8.83
CA LEU A 81 -4.18 13.06 -9.43
C LEU A 81 -5.34 12.08 -9.66
N SER A 82 -6.58 12.45 -9.31
CA SER A 82 -7.75 11.58 -9.49
C SER A 82 -8.99 12.36 -9.93
N GLN A 83 -9.82 11.74 -10.77
CA GLN A 83 -11.14 12.27 -11.12
C GLN A 83 -12.28 11.49 -10.42
N MET A 84 -11.95 10.54 -9.55
CA MET A 84 -12.96 9.75 -8.86
C MET A 84 -13.71 10.59 -7.84
N ASN A 85 -15.02 10.38 -7.73
CA ASN A 85 -15.85 11.04 -6.73
C ASN A 85 -16.97 10.09 -6.30
N PRO A 86 -17.03 9.66 -5.02
CA PRO A 86 -16.11 9.99 -3.92
C PRO A 86 -14.69 9.41 -4.09
N TYR A 87 -13.69 10.12 -3.57
CA TYR A 87 -12.30 9.69 -3.48
C TYR A 87 -11.79 9.89 -2.06
N GLN A 88 -11.09 8.89 -1.50
CA GLN A 88 -10.48 8.98 -0.17
C GLN A 88 -9.09 8.38 -0.16
N LEU A 89 -8.28 8.87 0.77
CA LEU A 89 -6.92 8.44 1.05
C LEU A 89 -6.84 7.99 2.50
N GLU A 90 -6.75 6.69 2.76
CA GLU A 90 -6.68 6.13 4.10
C GLU A 90 -5.24 5.72 4.44
N CYS A 91 -4.76 6.13 5.60
CA CYS A 91 -3.44 5.74 6.11
C CYS A 91 -3.47 4.27 6.57
N LEU A 92 -2.69 3.39 5.93
CA LEU A 92 -2.55 1.98 6.34
C LEU A 92 -1.50 1.79 7.45
N THR A 93 -0.60 2.74 7.62
CA THR A 93 0.37 2.85 8.72
C THR A 93 0.26 4.23 9.36
N PRO A 94 1.02 4.58 10.41
CA PRO A 94 1.35 5.98 10.65
C PRO A 94 2.01 6.56 9.39
N VAL A 95 1.61 7.76 8.99
CA VAL A 95 2.04 8.41 7.75
C VAL A 95 2.52 9.81 8.07
N GLU A 96 3.65 10.19 7.47
CA GLU A 96 4.12 11.58 7.45
C GLU A 96 4.02 12.11 6.02
N VAL A 97 3.44 13.31 5.85
CA VAL A 97 3.26 13.93 4.54
C VAL A 97 3.74 15.37 4.50
N SER A 98 4.24 15.78 3.34
CA SER A 98 4.61 17.15 3.01
C SER A 98 3.63 17.71 1.98
N GLU A 99 3.12 18.93 2.19
CA GLU A 99 2.30 19.61 1.19
C GLU A 99 3.20 20.14 0.06
N ILE A 100 2.86 19.84 -1.20
CA ILE A 100 3.61 20.27 -2.38
C ILE A 100 2.71 20.98 -3.37
N SER A 101 3.23 22.09 -3.93
CA SER A 101 2.61 22.76 -5.08
C SER A 101 2.68 21.87 -6.33
N PRO A 102 1.56 21.58 -7.02
CA PRO A 102 1.51 20.59 -8.09
C PRO A 102 2.47 20.82 -9.28
N SER A 103 2.80 22.08 -9.60
CA SER A 103 3.27 22.47 -10.93
C SER A 103 4.55 21.77 -11.43
N SER A 104 5.49 21.46 -10.54
CA SER A 104 6.79 20.86 -10.94
C SER A 104 6.86 19.35 -10.77
N TYR A 105 5.92 18.76 -10.03
CA TYR A 105 5.96 17.35 -9.65
C TYR A 105 4.85 16.51 -10.29
N LEU A 106 3.90 17.15 -10.97
CA LEU A 106 2.74 16.47 -11.54
C LEU A 106 3.11 15.46 -12.63
N GLN A 107 4.00 15.80 -13.57
CA GLN A 107 4.35 14.89 -14.66
C GLN A 107 5.02 13.58 -14.17
N PRO A 108 6.07 13.62 -13.33
CA PRO A 108 6.63 12.39 -12.74
C PRO A 108 5.61 11.62 -11.92
N ALA A 109 4.77 12.31 -11.14
CA ALA A 109 3.73 11.66 -10.33
C ALA A 109 2.71 10.91 -11.19
N LEU A 110 2.23 11.51 -12.28
CA LEU A 110 1.29 10.87 -13.19
C LEU A 110 1.90 9.62 -13.85
N LEU A 111 3.19 9.63 -14.18
CA LEU A 111 3.88 8.47 -14.72
C LEU A 111 3.97 7.32 -13.70
N VAL A 112 4.33 7.62 -12.44
CA VAL A 112 4.34 6.64 -11.35
C VAL A 112 2.93 6.08 -11.11
N HIS A 113 1.90 6.93 -11.12
CA HIS A 113 0.50 6.51 -11.01
C HIS A 113 0.10 5.57 -12.14
N ALA A 114 0.48 5.88 -13.38
CA ALA A 114 0.18 5.04 -14.53
C ALA A 114 0.80 3.64 -14.38
N TRP A 115 2.08 3.55 -14.03
CA TRP A 115 2.77 2.26 -13.84
C TRP A 115 2.20 1.45 -12.68
N LYS A 116 1.95 2.08 -11.53
CA LYS A 116 1.35 1.40 -10.38
C LYS A 116 -0.08 0.93 -10.69
N SER A 117 -0.86 1.76 -11.39
CA SER A 117 -2.21 1.39 -11.83
C SER A 117 -2.18 0.23 -12.82
N GLU A 118 -1.28 0.24 -13.80
CA GLU A 118 -1.10 -0.87 -14.75
C GLU A 118 -0.74 -2.18 -14.03
N LYS A 119 0.22 -2.12 -13.10
CA LYS A 119 0.58 -3.28 -12.27
C LYS A 119 -0.60 -3.75 -11.44
N PHE A 120 -1.35 -2.85 -10.81
CA PHE A 120 -2.52 -3.20 -10.03
C PHE A 120 -3.63 -3.81 -10.89
N LEU A 121 -3.89 -3.27 -12.07
CA LEU A 121 -4.81 -3.82 -13.07
C LEU A 121 -4.41 -5.24 -13.49
N SER A 122 -3.11 -5.51 -13.64
CA SER A 122 -2.61 -6.85 -13.97
C SER A 122 -2.92 -7.89 -12.87
N ILE A 123 -2.95 -7.45 -11.60
CA ILE A 123 -3.26 -8.28 -10.44
C ILE A 123 -4.77 -8.52 -10.33
N ILE A 124 -5.60 -7.47 -10.39
CA ILE A 124 -7.05 -7.60 -10.15
C ILE A 124 -7.79 -8.34 -11.27
N HIS A 125 -7.21 -8.43 -12.47
CA HIS A 125 -7.81 -9.11 -13.62
C HIS A 125 -7.38 -10.55 -13.81
N GLN A 126 -6.56 -11.14 -12.93
CA GLN A 126 -6.27 -12.57 -13.03
C GLN A 126 -7.53 -13.41 -12.76
N ILE A 127 -7.65 -14.54 -13.46
CA ILE A 127 -8.85 -15.40 -13.44
C ILE A 127 -9.06 -16.02 -12.05
N SER A 128 -7.99 -16.57 -11.46
CA SER A 128 -8.00 -17.24 -10.18
C SER A 128 -7.93 -16.25 -9.02
N VAL A 129 -8.88 -16.30 -8.10
CA VAL A 129 -8.85 -15.47 -6.87
C VAL A 129 -7.60 -15.78 -6.02
N THR A 130 -7.16 -17.04 -6.01
CA THR A 130 -5.94 -17.46 -5.31
C THR A 130 -4.73 -16.72 -5.88
N ASP A 131 -4.61 -16.69 -7.20
CA ASP A 131 -3.48 -16.07 -7.90
C ASP A 131 -3.53 -14.55 -7.70
N ARG A 132 -4.71 -13.93 -7.85
CA ARG A 132 -4.91 -12.50 -7.57
C ARG A 132 -4.42 -12.14 -6.17
N PHE A 133 -4.81 -12.95 -5.18
CA PHE A 133 -4.46 -12.67 -3.81
C PHE A 133 -2.96 -12.87 -3.54
N LEU A 134 -2.37 -13.93 -4.10
CA LEU A 134 -0.94 -14.18 -3.98
C LEU A 134 -0.12 -13.06 -4.65
N SER A 135 -0.44 -12.69 -5.89
CA SER A 135 0.22 -11.59 -6.61
C SER A 135 0.00 -10.24 -5.92
N LEU A 136 -1.13 -10.02 -5.26
CA LEU A 136 -1.31 -8.83 -4.42
C LEU A 136 -0.33 -8.85 -3.23
N LEU A 137 -0.22 -9.95 -2.51
CA LEU A 137 0.69 -10.07 -1.37
C LEU A 137 2.16 -9.93 -1.79
N GLU A 138 2.54 -10.51 -2.93
CA GLU A 138 3.86 -10.34 -3.54
C GLU A 138 4.14 -8.86 -3.83
N TRP A 139 3.23 -8.19 -4.52
CA TRP A 139 3.40 -6.77 -4.86
C TRP A 139 3.47 -5.88 -3.62
N LEU A 140 2.62 -6.10 -2.61
CA LEU A 140 2.69 -5.36 -1.33
C LEU A 140 4.00 -5.65 -0.57
N SER A 141 4.54 -6.85 -0.68
CA SER A 141 5.84 -7.24 -0.12
C SER A 141 7.01 -6.55 -0.81
N GLU A 142 6.95 -6.43 -2.13
CA GLU A 142 7.95 -5.74 -2.93
C GLU A 142 7.97 -4.24 -2.66
N GLU A 143 6.79 -3.60 -2.63
CA GLU A 143 6.65 -2.15 -2.46
C GLU A 143 6.81 -1.70 -1.01
N PHE A 144 6.27 -2.46 -0.04
CA PHE A 144 6.13 -1.99 1.35
C PHE A 144 6.68 -2.98 2.39
N GLY A 145 7.31 -4.08 1.96
CA GLY A 145 7.83 -5.09 2.86
C GLY A 145 9.16 -4.69 3.50
N HIS A 146 9.26 -4.82 4.82
CA HIS A 146 10.52 -4.63 5.53
C HIS A 146 11.30 -5.95 5.58
N PRO A 147 12.58 -6.00 5.14
CA PRO A 147 13.35 -7.22 5.20
C PRO A 147 13.58 -7.64 6.66
N LEU A 148 13.37 -8.92 6.95
CA LEU A 148 13.68 -9.49 8.26
C LEU A 148 15.15 -9.89 8.35
N ALA A 149 15.67 -9.93 9.58
CA ALA A 149 17.01 -10.45 9.84
C ALA A 149 17.15 -11.88 9.32
N ASN A 150 18.38 -12.26 8.95
CA ASN A 150 18.73 -13.61 8.50
C ASN A 150 17.94 -14.12 7.27
N ASN A 151 17.47 -13.22 6.41
CA ASN A 151 16.81 -13.55 5.14
C ASN A 151 15.54 -14.41 5.31
N GLN A 152 14.79 -14.22 6.40
CA GLN A 152 13.58 -14.98 6.73
C GLN A 152 12.33 -14.54 5.92
N GLY A 153 12.50 -13.65 4.95
CA GLY A 153 11.44 -13.04 4.16
C GLY A 153 11.25 -11.56 4.46
N LYS A 154 10.10 -11.02 4.05
CA LYS A 154 9.73 -9.62 4.24
C LYS A 154 8.46 -9.49 5.07
N LEU A 155 8.45 -8.53 5.98
CA LEU A 155 7.30 -8.19 6.81
C LEU A 155 6.46 -7.11 6.14
N ILE A 156 5.24 -7.46 5.75
CA ILE A 156 4.21 -6.52 5.30
C ILE A 156 3.45 -6.06 6.54
N ASN A 157 3.70 -4.82 6.98
CA ASN A 157 3.09 -4.25 8.18
C ASN A 157 2.00 -3.22 7.86
N LEU A 158 0.97 -3.64 7.14
CA LEU A 158 -0.16 -2.80 6.76
C LEU A 158 -1.38 -3.09 7.64
N ARG A 159 -2.07 -2.04 8.09
CA ARG A 159 -3.32 -2.21 8.86
C ARG A 159 -4.50 -2.48 7.93
N MET A 160 -4.54 -3.69 7.39
CA MET A 160 -5.62 -4.19 6.54
C MET A 160 -6.36 -5.35 7.20
N THR A 161 -7.68 -5.32 7.11
CA THR A 161 -8.56 -6.41 7.51
C THR A 161 -8.73 -7.43 6.37
N HIS A 162 -9.27 -8.61 6.68
CA HIS A 162 -9.65 -9.57 5.63
C HIS A 162 -10.70 -9.01 4.66
N GLN A 163 -11.54 -8.08 5.15
CA GLN A 163 -12.50 -7.37 4.31
C GLN A 163 -11.78 -6.39 3.38
N ASP A 164 -10.79 -5.64 3.88
CA ASP A 164 -9.97 -4.74 3.05
C ASP A 164 -9.29 -5.48 1.89
N PHE A 165 -8.73 -6.66 2.15
CA PHE A 165 -8.19 -7.50 1.08
C PHE A 165 -9.27 -8.01 0.12
N ALA A 166 -10.43 -8.42 0.65
CA ALA A 166 -11.54 -8.90 -0.17
C ALA A 166 -12.06 -7.81 -1.11
N ASP A 167 -12.18 -6.57 -0.62
CA ASP A 167 -12.60 -5.43 -1.43
C ASP A 167 -11.53 -5.07 -2.47
N THR A 168 -10.25 -5.18 -2.13
CA THR A 168 -9.13 -4.90 -3.04
C THR A 168 -9.09 -5.82 -4.25
N ILE A 169 -9.35 -7.13 -4.08
CA ILE A 169 -9.26 -8.11 -5.20
C ILE A 169 -10.61 -8.59 -5.73
N GLY A 170 -11.71 -7.92 -5.33
CA GLY A 170 -13.06 -8.29 -5.74
C GLY A 170 -13.46 -9.71 -5.31
N SER A 171 -13.30 -10.05 -4.03
CA SER A 171 -13.66 -11.35 -3.45
C SER A 171 -14.56 -11.19 -2.21
N SER A 172 -14.68 -12.25 -1.41
CA SER A 172 -15.36 -12.24 -0.12
C SER A 172 -14.38 -12.40 1.04
N ARG A 173 -14.71 -11.83 2.21
CA ARG A 173 -13.94 -12.01 3.45
C ARG A 173 -13.74 -13.48 3.81
N VAL A 174 -14.73 -14.35 3.55
CA VAL A 174 -14.64 -15.80 3.80
C VAL A 174 -13.59 -16.43 2.88
N THR A 175 -13.59 -16.05 1.59
CA THR A 175 -12.60 -16.52 0.63
C THR A 175 -11.19 -16.12 1.06
N ILE A 176 -10.97 -14.84 1.42
CA ILE A 176 -9.69 -14.34 1.91
C ILE A 176 -9.23 -15.08 3.16
N THR A 177 -10.14 -15.30 4.12
CA THR A 177 -9.82 -16.02 5.35
C THR A 177 -9.34 -17.45 5.07
N ARG A 178 -10.01 -18.15 4.15
CA ARG A 178 -9.60 -19.49 3.72
C ARG A 178 -8.25 -19.47 3.00
N LEU A 179 -8.04 -18.52 2.10
CA LEU A 179 -6.78 -18.42 1.35
C LEU A 179 -5.59 -18.13 2.28
N LEU A 180 -5.74 -17.21 3.23
CA LEU A 180 -4.71 -16.94 4.25
C LEU A 180 -4.37 -18.20 5.05
N SER A 181 -5.39 -18.97 5.48
CA SER A 181 -5.16 -20.23 6.20
C SER A 181 -4.42 -21.25 5.33
N ASN A 182 -4.79 -21.36 4.05
CA ASN A 182 -4.14 -22.30 3.14
C ASN A 182 -2.69 -21.91 2.85
N PHE A 183 -2.42 -20.61 2.66
CA PHE A 183 -1.06 -20.09 2.45
C PHE A 183 -0.18 -20.28 3.69
N GLU A 184 -0.75 -20.11 4.89
CA GLU A 184 -0.05 -20.36 6.15
C GLU A 184 0.28 -21.85 6.32
N GLN A 185 -0.67 -22.75 6.04
CA GLN A 185 -0.44 -24.20 6.06
C GLN A 185 0.57 -24.66 5.01
N ALA A 186 0.59 -24.02 3.84
CA ALA A 186 1.58 -24.26 2.79
C ALA A 186 2.94 -23.59 3.08
N GLY A 187 3.04 -22.82 4.16
CA GLY A 187 4.27 -22.13 4.57
C GLY A 187 4.68 -20.94 3.70
N ILE A 188 3.80 -20.48 2.78
CA ILE A 188 4.01 -19.32 1.89
C ILE A 188 4.05 -18.03 2.70
N ILE A 189 3.16 -17.93 3.69
CA ILE A 189 3.10 -16.80 4.61
C ILE A 189 3.20 -17.27 6.06
N GLU A 190 3.61 -16.36 6.93
CA GLU A 190 3.55 -16.55 8.38
C GLU A 190 2.90 -15.32 9.03
N ARG A 191 2.08 -15.55 10.06
CA ARG A 191 1.46 -14.46 10.82
C ARG A 191 2.43 -13.98 11.90
N PHE A 192 2.79 -12.71 11.83
CA PHE A 192 3.64 -12.12 12.85
C PHE A 192 2.79 -11.69 14.06
N CYS A 193 2.84 -12.47 15.13
CA CYS A 193 2.24 -12.11 16.42
C CYS A 193 3.32 -11.57 17.35
N ASN A 194 3.31 -10.27 17.62
CA ASN A 194 4.25 -9.67 18.57
C ASN A 194 3.89 -10.17 19.98
N ARG A 195 4.69 -11.10 20.52
CA ARG A 195 4.35 -11.95 21.68
C ARG A 195 4.38 -11.21 23.04
N HIS A 196 4.37 -9.88 23.05
CA HIS A 196 4.48 -9.04 24.25
C HIS A 196 3.20 -8.29 24.66
N GLN A 197 2.01 -8.75 24.27
CA GLN A 197 0.75 -8.34 24.92
C GLN A 197 0.03 -9.54 25.53
N HIS A 198 0.28 -9.75 26.82
CA HIS A 198 -0.48 -10.67 27.67
C HIS A 198 -1.90 -10.13 27.92
N LYS A 199 -2.85 -11.08 28.01
CA LYS A 199 -4.22 -10.98 28.54
C LYS A 199 -5.24 -10.20 27.69
N LEU A 200 -6.14 -10.94 27.05
CA LEU A 200 -7.58 -10.87 27.29
C LEU A 200 -8.22 -12.18 26.81
N SER A 201 -9.09 -12.73 27.65
CA SER A 201 -9.78 -14.01 27.53
C SER A 201 -11.16 -13.85 26.90
N ASN A 202 -11.54 -14.80 26.04
CA ASN A 202 -12.91 -15.15 25.66
C ASN A 202 -13.74 -14.08 24.92
N LEU A 203 -13.36 -13.78 23.67
CA LEU A 203 -14.24 -13.36 22.58
C LEU A 203 -13.51 -13.67 21.26
N CYS A 204 -14.13 -14.36 20.29
CA CYS A 204 -13.57 -14.74 18.98
C CYS A 204 -12.43 -13.81 18.49
N HIS A 205 -11.19 -14.18 18.83
CA HIS A 205 -9.99 -13.39 18.63
C HIS A 205 -9.49 -13.53 17.18
N LEU A 206 -10.10 -12.78 16.26
CA LEU A 206 -9.37 -12.27 15.09
C LEU A 206 -8.93 -10.85 15.41
N LEU A 207 -8.08 -10.71 16.44
CA LEU A 207 -7.44 -9.45 16.83
C LEU A 207 -6.52 -8.97 15.69
N CYS A 208 -7.12 -8.24 14.76
CA CYS A 208 -6.81 -6.86 14.40
C CYS A 208 -5.39 -6.38 14.76
N ARG A 209 -4.37 -6.80 13.98
CA ARG A 209 -3.05 -6.15 13.71
C ARG A 209 -2.08 -7.16 13.09
N GLN A 210 -2.51 -7.88 12.05
CA GLN A 210 -1.67 -8.92 11.43
C GLN A 210 -0.73 -8.29 10.39
N SER A 211 0.54 -8.19 10.75
CA SER A 211 1.61 -8.10 9.75
C SER A 211 1.85 -9.51 9.20
N LEU A 212 2.01 -9.64 7.89
CA LEU A 212 2.29 -10.91 7.22
C LEU A 212 3.76 -10.98 6.86
N ILE A 213 4.39 -12.13 7.10
CA ILE A 213 5.72 -12.43 6.56
C ILE A 213 5.52 -13.15 5.23
N PHE A 214 6.05 -12.59 4.15
CA PHE A 214 6.07 -13.22 2.84
C PHE A 214 7.43 -13.86 2.60
N LYS A 215 7.46 -15.18 2.36
CA LYS A 215 8.70 -15.90 2.04
C LYS A 215 8.98 -15.77 0.53
N GLY A 216 10.18 -15.31 0.20
CA GLY A 216 10.67 -15.18 -1.18
C GLY A 216 11.31 -16.44 -1.72
#